data_AF-A0A1G8KUY9-F1
#
_entry.id   AF-A0A1G8KUY9-F1
#
_cell.length_a   1.000
_cell.length_b   1.000
_cell.length_c   1.000
_cell.angle_alpha   90.00
_cell.angle_beta   90.00
_cell.angle_gamma   90.00
#
_symmetry.space_group_name_H-M   'P 1'
#
loop_
_entity.id
_entity.type
_entity.pdbx_description
1 polymer ?
#
loop_
_entity_poly.entity_id
_entity_poly.type
_entity_poly.pdbx_seq_one_letter_code
_entity_poly.pdbx_strand_id
1 'polypeptide(L)'
;MDNQYRGLTIAVLISSCFILIGAGHSVGPIILFEVMFPFASENKLSFSLSNNYDNSILASALILLTGQLLLFIATHKEHIITRLIALFVMWIALLFLTHNIFNGDSLSEFSLGSATPFLILSITLFSFDVKQYLQRDKIDIEPE
;
A
#
# COMPACT_ATOMS: atom_id res chain seq x y z
N MET A 1 -17.13 -11.69 7.00
CA MET A 1 -16.08 -10.97 7.73
C MET A 1 -16.69 -10.24 8.92
N ASP A 2 -16.14 -10.38 10.13
CA ASP A 2 -16.58 -9.58 11.29
C ASP A 2 -16.37 -8.08 11.02
N ASN A 3 -17.20 -7.23 11.62
CA ASN A 3 -17.11 -5.77 11.48
C ASN A 3 -15.71 -5.21 11.77
N GLN A 4 -14.94 -5.90 12.63
CA GLN A 4 -13.56 -5.57 12.97
C GLN A 4 -12.59 -5.73 11.79
N TYR A 5 -12.74 -6.76 10.95
CA TYR A 5 -11.86 -6.98 9.78
C TYR A 5 -12.10 -5.93 8.69
N ARG A 6 -13.36 -5.56 8.47
CA ARG A 6 -13.72 -4.50 7.53
C ARG A 6 -13.19 -3.16 8.02
N GLY A 7 -13.32 -2.88 9.32
CA GLY A 7 -12.74 -1.70 9.97
C GLY A 7 -11.23 -1.63 9.80
N LEU A 8 -10.50 -2.72 10.03
CA LEU A 8 -9.05 -2.80 9.86
C LEU A 8 -8.64 -2.56 8.39
N THR A 9 -9.36 -3.15 7.44
CA THR A 9 -9.06 -2.96 6.01
C THR A 9 -9.29 -1.53 5.55
N ILE A 10 -10.36 -0.89 6.01
CA ILE A 10 -10.63 0.53 5.76
C ILE A 10 -9.54 1.40 6.42
N ALA A 11 -9.10 1.06 7.63
CA ALA A 11 -8.01 1.76 8.29
C ALA A 11 -6.69 1.64 7.51
N VAL A 12 -6.39 0.48 6.91
CA VAL A 12 -5.24 0.31 5.99
C VAL A 12 -5.37 1.19 4.75
N LEU A 13 -6.56 1.23 4.12
CA LEU A 13 -6.81 2.11 2.97
C LEU A 13 -6.60 3.59 3.32
N ILE A 14 -7.22 4.07 4.39
CA ILE A 14 -7.10 5.47 4.82
C ILE A 14 -5.66 5.79 5.21
N SER A 15 -4.98 4.90 5.95
CA SER A 15 -3.60 5.15 6.38
C SER A 15 -2.61 5.15 5.22
N SER A 16 -2.87 4.37 4.17
CA SER A 16 -2.04 4.36 2.96
C SER A 16 -2.02 5.72 2.24
N CYS A 17 -3.09 6.52 2.39
CA CYS A 17 -3.14 7.88 1.85
C CYS A 17 -2.10 8.81 2.50
N PHE A 18 -1.70 8.57 3.75
CA PHE A 18 -0.69 9.40 4.43
C PHE A 18 0.72 9.22 3.87
N ILE A 19 1.00 8.11 3.17
CA ILE A 19 2.32 7.81 2.59
C ILE A 19 2.73 8.90 1.57
N LEU A 20 1.78 9.34 0.75
CA LEU A 20 2.02 10.34 -0.29
C LEU A 20 1.95 11.78 0.22
N ILE A 21 1.23 12.03 1.33
CA ILE A 21 1.26 13.32 2.04
C ILE A 21 2.68 13.58 2.58
N GLY A 22 3.42 12.50 2.88
CA GLY A 22 4.83 12.54 3.23
C GLY A 22 5.73 13.23 2.19
N ALA A 23 5.34 13.24 0.93
CA ALA A 23 6.21 13.64 -0.17
C ALA A 23 6.27 15.16 -0.43
N GLY A 24 5.72 16.00 0.47
CA GLY A 24 5.72 17.45 0.32
C GLY A 24 4.73 17.99 -0.72
N HIS A 25 3.92 17.13 -1.33
CA HIS A 25 2.81 17.53 -2.19
C HIS A 25 1.52 17.64 -1.39
N SER A 26 0.85 18.79 -1.55
CA SER A 26 -0.38 19.19 -0.89
C SER A 26 -1.42 18.08 -0.83
N VAL A 27 -2.20 18.06 0.26
CA VAL A 27 -3.39 17.21 0.49
C VAL A 27 -4.50 17.55 -0.52
N GLY A 28 -4.24 17.33 -1.81
CA GLY A 28 -5.30 17.27 -2.81
C GLY A 28 -6.12 15.99 -2.58
N PRO A 29 -7.31 15.86 -3.17
CA PRO A 29 -7.99 14.57 -3.23
C PRO A 29 -7.03 13.54 -3.86
N ILE A 30 -6.43 12.70 -3.02
CA ILE A 30 -5.30 11.82 -3.37
C ILE A 30 -5.64 10.92 -4.55
N ILE A 31 -6.91 10.54 -4.71
CA ILE A 31 -7.42 9.79 -5.86
C ILE A 31 -7.29 10.59 -7.17
N LEU A 32 -7.59 11.89 -7.15
CA LEU A 32 -7.39 12.77 -8.30
C LEU A 32 -5.91 13.05 -8.55
N PHE A 33 -5.08 13.08 -7.50
CA PHE A 33 -3.63 13.24 -7.66
C PHE A 33 -3.01 11.95 -8.23
N GLU A 34 -3.27 10.78 -7.66
CA GLU A 34 -2.79 9.48 -8.17
C GLU A 34 -3.26 9.22 -9.61
N VAL A 35 -4.49 9.63 -9.96
CA VAL A 35 -5.02 9.45 -11.31
C VAL A 35 -4.57 10.55 -12.27
N MET A 36 -4.58 11.83 -11.91
CA MET A 36 -4.25 12.93 -12.83
C MET A 36 -2.77 13.29 -12.87
N PHE A 37 -2.00 13.10 -11.80
CA PHE A 37 -0.57 13.42 -11.75
C PHE A 37 0.27 12.73 -12.83
N PRO A 38 0.07 11.43 -13.16
CA PRO A 38 0.75 10.81 -14.31
C PRO A 38 0.37 11.39 -15.68
N PHE A 39 -0.77 12.10 -15.78
CA PHE A 39 -1.19 12.77 -17.03
C PHE A 39 -0.95 14.28 -17.04
N ALA A 40 -0.73 14.91 -15.88
CA ALA A 40 -0.54 16.34 -15.72
C ALA A 40 0.94 16.75 -15.64
N SER A 41 1.83 15.81 -15.30
CA SER A 41 3.26 16.07 -15.20
C SER A 41 3.97 15.79 -16.54
N GLU A 42 4.80 16.74 -17.00
CA GLU A 42 5.75 16.49 -18.10
C GLU A 42 6.87 15.50 -17.71
N ASN A 43 6.89 15.05 -16.44
CA ASN A 43 7.85 14.06 -15.96
C ASN A 43 7.55 12.68 -16.56
N LYS A 44 8.57 12.11 -17.20
CA LYS A 44 8.50 10.76 -17.77
C LYS A 44 8.34 9.73 -16.65
N LEU A 45 7.24 8.99 -16.70
CA LEU A 45 6.99 7.82 -15.86
C LEU A 45 8.16 6.84 -16.01
N SER A 46 8.89 6.58 -14.93
CA SER A 46 10.10 5.76 -14.97
C SER A 46 10.16 4.79 -13.79
N PHE A 47 10.07 3.50 -14.09
CA PHE A 47 10.12 2.39 -13.14
C PHE A 47 11.55 1.95 -12.81
N SER A 48 12.47 2.90 -12.63
CA SER A 48 13.86 2.60 -12.28
C SER A 48 14.12 2.87 -10.80
N LEU A 49 14.66 1.87 -10.10
CA LEU A 49 15.15 1.96 -8.72
C LEU A 49 16.43 2.81 -8.58
N SER A 50 16.99 3.31 -9.68
CA SER A 50 18.14 4.23 -9.69
C SER A 50 17.72 5.69 -9.82
N ASN A 51 16.41 5.97 -9.83
CA ASN A 51 15.91 7.32 -10.06
C ASN A 51 15.87 8.15 -8.78
N ASN A 52 15.90 9.47 -8.97
CA ASN A 52 15.62 10.43 -7.91
C ASN A 52 14.18 10.27 -7.39
N TYR A 53 13.96 10.74 -6.16
CA TYR A 53 12.69 10.66 -5.44
C TYR A 53 11.49 11.16 -6.26
N ASP A 54 11.62 12.29 -6.96
CA ASP A 54 10.55 12.92 -7.77
C ASP A 54 10.06 12.06 -8.94
N ASN A 55 10.90 11.16 -9.46
CA ASN A 55 10.49 10.21 -10.49
C ASN A 55 9.91 8.94 -9.88
N SER A 56 10.33 8.60 -8.67
CA SER A 56 9.89 7.40 -7.94
C SER A 56 8.52 7.58 -7.31
N ILE A 57 8.17 8.80 -6.88
CA ILE A 57 6.86 9.13 -6.30
C ILE A 57 5.70 8.78 -7.24
N LEU A 58 5.84 9.08 -8.53
CA LEU A 58 4.79 8.89 -9.52
C LEU A 58 4.57 7.39 -9.81
N ALA A 59 5.66 6.62 -9.92
CA ALA A 59 5.59 5.17 -10.03
C ALA A 59 5.01 4.52 -8.76
N SER A 60 5.47 4.94 -7.57
CA SER A 60 4.96 4.44 -6.29
C SER A 60 3.49 4.76 -6.08
N ALA A 61 3.02 5.96 -6.46
CA ALA A 61 1.62 6.35 -6.40
C ALA A 61 0.72 5.43 -7.23
N LEU A 62 1.14 5.08 -8.46
CA LEU A 62 0.39 4.15 -9.31
C LEU A 62 0.37 2.72 -8.74
N ILE A 63 1.49 2.25 -8.18
CA ILE A 63 1.55 0.93 -7.56
C ILE A 63 0.71 0.91 -6.28
N LEU A 64 0.72 1.97 -5.47
CA LEU A 64 -0.15 2.13 -4.29
C LEU A 64 -1.62 2.11 -4.68
N LEU A 65 -2.03 2.88 -5.68
CA LEU A 65 -3.40 2.90 -6.20
C LEU A 65 -3.83 1.50 -6.66
N THR A 66 -2.96 0.79 -7.38
CA THR A 66 -3.21 -0.59 -7.80
C THR A 66 -3.45 -1.50 -6.58
N GLY A 67 -2.58 -1.40 -5.57
CA GLY A 67 -2.73 -2.14 -4.31
C GLY A 67 -4.03 -1.79 -3.56
N GLN A 68 -4.42 -0.52 -3.49
CA GLN A 68 -5.68 -0.09 -2.88
C GLN A 68 -6.90 -0.66 -3.60
N LEU A 69 -6.91 -0.66 -4.94
CA LEU A 69 -7.99 -1.25 -5.73
C LEU A 69 -8.11 -2.75 -5.50
N LEU A 70 -6.98 -3.48 -5.48
CA LEU A 70 -6.98 -4.90 -5.15
C LEU A 70 -7.51 -5.14 -3.73
N LEU A 71 -7.07 -4.35 -2.74
CA LEU A 71 -7.50 -4.46 -1.35
C LEU A 71 -9.00 -4.19 -1.20
N PHE A 72 -9.52 -3.18 -1.91
CA PHE A 72 -10.93 -2.86 -1.96
C PHE A 72 -11.76 -4.01 -2.56
N ILE A 73 -11.33 -4.57 -3.69
CA ILE A 73 -12.01 -5.70 -4.34
C ILE A 73 -11.98 -6.94 -3.43
N ALA A 74 -10.83 -7.23 -2.81
CA ALA A 74 -10.66 -8.36 -1.90
C ALA A 74 -11.55 -8.26 -0.65
N THR A 75 -11.84 -7.02 -0.20
CA THR A 75 -12.76 -6.77 0.92
C THR A 75 -14.20 -7.12 0.56
N HIS A 76 -14.60 -6.94 -0.70
CA HIS A 76 -15.98 -7.21 -1.14
C HIS A 76 -16.23 -8.69 -1.45
N LYS A 77 -15.23 -9.40 -1.99
CA LYS A 77 -15.35 -10.82 -2.38
C LYS A 77 -14.75 -11.81 -1.38
N GLU A 78 -14.24 -11.33 -0.24
CA GLU A 78 -13.62 -12.13 0.84
C GLU A 78 -12.46 -13.05 0.38
N HIS A 79 -11.74 -12.67 -0.68
CA HIS A 79 -10.58 -13.42 -1.17
C HIS A 79 -9.32 -13.09 -0.36
N ILE A 80 -9.00 -13.93 0.62
CA ILE A 80 -7.82 -13.80 1.49
C ILE A 80 -6.53 -13.69 0.67
N ILE A 81 -6.35 -14.54 -0.36
CA ILE A 81 -5.15 -14.53 -1.21
C ILE A 81 -5.01 -13.19 -1.96
N THR A 82 -6.10 -12.68 -2.54
CA THR A 82 -6.09 -11.36 -3.22
C THR A 82 -5.73 -10.24 -2.24
N ARG A 83 -6.20 -10.31 -0.99
CA ARG A 83 -5.88 -9.35 0.06
C ARG A 83 -4.39 -9.37 0.43
N LEU A 84 -3.80 -10.56 0.57
CA LEU A 84 -2.37 -10.72 0.78
C LEU A 84 -1.54 -10.15 -0.38
N ILE A 85 -1.93 -10.45 -1.62
CA ILE A 85 -1.28 -9.88 -2.82
C ILE A 85 -1.37 -8.35 -2.81
N ALA A 86 -2.54 -7.80 -2.47
CA ALA A 86 -2.73 -6.35 -2.38
C ALA A 86 -1.75 -5.71 -1.38
N LEU A 87 -1.60 -6.30 -0.19
CA LEU A 87 -0.66 -5.81 0.82
C LEU A 87 0.79 -5.86 0.34
N PHE A 88 1.21 -6.95 -0.33
CA PHE A 88 2.54 -7.04 -0.91
C PHE A 88 2.79 -5.96 -1.97
N VAL A 89 1.82 -5.71 -2.85
CA VAL A 89 1.92 -4.65 -3.87
C VAL A 89 2.10 -3.28 -3.20
N MET A 90 1.33 -2.99 -2.15
CA MET A 90 1.47 -1.73 -1.42
C MET A 90 2.81 -1.61 -0.67
N TRP A 91 3.35 -2.70 -0.13
CA TRP A 91 4.69 -2.71 0.49
C TRP A 91 5.80 -2.49 -0.54
N ILE A 92 5.69 -3.08 -1.73
CA ILE A 92 6.64 -2.84 -2.83
C ILE A 92 6.64 -1.36 -3.22
N ALA A 93 5.45 -0.74 -3.30
CA ALA A 93 5.33 0.67 -3.61
C ALA A 93 6.03 1.56 -2.57
N LEU A 94 5.88 1.22 -1.28
CA LEU A 94 6.56 1.91 -0.20
C LEU A 94 8.08 1.74 -0.30
N LEU A 95 8.57 0.52 -0.51
CA LEU A 95 10.01 0.26 -0.70
C LEU A 95 10.58 1.04 -1.89
N PHE A 96 9.83 1.11 -2.99
CA PHE A 96 10.22 1.90 -4.16
C PHE A 96 10.26 3.40 -3.85
N LEU A 97 9.39 3.90 -2.99
CA LEU A 97 9.38 5.31 -2.58
C LEU A 97 10.53 5.65 -1.63
N THR A 98 10.86 4.73 -0.72
CA THR A 98 11.81 4.98 0.39
C THR A 98 13.20 4.39 0.13
N HIS A 99 13.50 3.88 -1.07
CA HIS A 99 14.77 3.20 -1.35
C HIS A 99 16.00 4.10 -1.16
N ASN A 100 15.87 5.41 -1.40
CA ASN A 100 16.94 6.39 -1.24
C ASN A 100 17.14 6.87 0.19
N ILE A 101 16.44 6.29 1.18
CA ILE A 101 16.61 6.66 2.60
C ILE A 101 18.07 6.48 3.06
N PHE A 102 18.75 5.44 2.58
CA PHE A 102 20.14 5.16 2.92
C PHE A 102 21.14 6.12 2.26
N ASN A 103 20.69 6.93 1.29
CA ASN A 103 21.47 7.96 0.62
C ASN A 103 21.28 9.34 1.26
N GLY A 104 20.55 9.44 2.39
CA GLY A 104 20.37 10.69 3.15
C GLY A 104 19.32 11.64 2.56
N ASP A 105 18.37 11.12 1.79
CA ASP A 105 17.26 11.91 1.25
C ASP A 105 16.17 12.13 2.32
N SER A 106 16.04 13.38 2.76
CA SER A 106 15.07 13.80 3.78
C SER A 106 13.61 13.54 3.37
N LEU A 107 13.28 13.53 2.07
CA LEU A 107 11.92 13.26 1.60
C LEU A 107 11.59 11.77 1.72
N SER A 108 12.57 10.91 1.40
CA SER A 108 12.48 9.46 1.60
C SER A 108 12.28 9.10 3.09
N GLU A 109 13.02 9.76 3.99
CA GLU A 109 12.87 9.58 5.45
C GLU A 109 11.48 10.00 5.94
N PHE A 110 10.98 11.14 5.49
CA PHE A 110 9.68 11.64 5.89
C PHE A 110 8.51 10.80 5.34
N SER A 111 8.62 10.31 4.10
CA SER A 111 7.68 9.34 3.54
C SER A 111 7.63 8.04 4.35
N LEU A 112 8.77 7.53 4.81
CA LEU A 112 8.77 6.35 5.68
C LEU A 112 8.11 6.66 7.04
N GLY A 113 8.42 7.82 7.62
CA GLY A 113 7.81 8.27 8.88
C GLY A 113 6.28 8.36 8.80
N SER A 114 5.76 9.00 7.75
CA SER A 114 4.32 9.12 7.50
C SER A 114 3.64 7.79 7.11
N ALA A 115 4.40 6.82 6.58
CA ALA A 115 3.92 5.47 6.29
C ALA A 115 3.82 4.55 7.53
N THR A 116 4.39 4.94 8.67
CA THR A 116 4.34 4.16 9.93
C THR A 116 2.94 3.64 10.31
N PRO A 117 1.88 4.47 10.38
CA PRO A 117 0.54 3.96 10.70
C PRO A 117 0.05 2.92 9.69
N PHE A 118 0.35 3.09 8.40
CA PHE A 118 0.01 2.12 7.37
C PHE A 118 0.77 0.80 7.57
N LEU A 119 2.06 0.84 7.90
CA LEU A 119 2.86 -0.37 8.15
C LEU A 119 2.31 -1.18 9.32
N ILE A 120 2.01 -0.53 10.44
CA ILE A 120 1.48 -1.21 11.63
C ILE A 120 0.14 -1.90 11.30
N LEU A 121 -0.78 -1.17 10.65
CA LEU A 121 -2.11 -1.69 10.32
C LEU A 121 -2.04 -2.79 9.25
N SER A 122 -1.18 -2.64 8.24
CA SER A 122 -1.02 -3.64 7.17
C SER A 122 -0.37 -4.94 7.67
N ILE A 123 0.64 -4.87 8.55
CA ILE A 123 1.24 -6.05 9.19
C ILE A 123 0.21 -6.77 10.08
N THR A 124 -0.61 -6.00 10.79
CA THR A 124 -1.70 -6.55 11.62
C THR A 124 -2.70 -7.31 10.75
N LEU A 125 -3.16 -6.70 9.66
CA LEU A 125 -4.09 -7.32 8.71
C LEU A 125 -3.49 -8.57 8.07
N PHE A 126 -2.23 -8.50 7.64
CA PHE A 126 -1.49 -9.63 7.09
C PHE A 126 -1.42 -10.81 8.07
N SER A 127 -1.11 -10.53 9.34
CA SER A 127 -1.00 -11.56 10.37
C SER A 127 -2.33 -12.26 10.62
N PHE A 128 -3.44 -11.51 10.61
CA PHE A 128 -4.78 -12.09 10.70
C PHE A 128 -5.12 -12.94 9.48
N ASP A 129 -4.81 -12.46 8.28
CA ASP A 129 -5.08 -13.18 7.03
C ASP A 129 -4.31 -14.50 6.93
N VAL A 130 -3.03 -14.49 7.29
CA VAL A 130 -2.20 -15.70 7.34
C VAL A 130 -2.75 -16.68 8.38
N LYS A 131 -3.12 -16.20 9.57
CA LYS A 131 -3.71 -17.08 10.60
C LYS A 131 -5.04 -17.68 10.13
N GLN A 132 -5.89 -16.90 9.49
CA GLN A 132 -7.17 -17.37 8.93
C GLN A 132 -6.95 -18.41 7.83
N TYR A 133 -5.96 -18.19 6.96
CA TYR A 133 -5.61 -19.13 5.90
C TYR A 133 -5.12 -20.47 6.45
N LEU A 134 -4.19 -20.44 7.43
CA LEU A 134 -3.68 -21.64 8.09
C LEU A 134 -4.77 -22.42 8.86
N GLN A 135 -5.75 -21.72 9.44
CA GLN A 135 -6.87 -22.37 10.13
C GLN A 135 -7.82 -23.07 9.16
N ARG A 136 -8.10 -22.48 7.99
CA ARG A 136 -8.90 -23.13 6.95
C ARG A 136 -8.25 -24.42 6.47
N ASP A 137 -6.95 -24.37 6.19
CA ASP A 137 -6.18 -25.54 5.75
C ASP A 137 -6.26 -26.70 6.76
N LYS A 138 -6.20 -26.43 8.07
CA LYS A 138 -6.34 -27.47 9.10
C LYS A 138 -7.71 -28.14 9.14
N ILE A 139 -8.79 -27.39 8.93
CA ILE A 139 -10.16 -27.91 8.95
C ILE A 139 -10.40 -28.80 7.73
N ASP A 140 -9.81 -28.46 6.58
CA ASP A 140 -9.95 -29.25 5.35
C ASP A 140 -9.14 -30.57 5.39
N ILE A 141 -8.18 -30.72 6.31
CA ILE A 141 -7.32 -31.91 6.45
C ILE A 141 -7.88 -32.94 7.46
N GLU A 142 -8.78 -32.57 8.36
CA GLU A 142 -9.50 -33.49 9.27
C GLU A 142 -10.93 -33.73 8.75
N PRO A 143 -11.14 -34.58 7.74
CA PRO A 143 -12.49 -35.08 7.45
C PRO A 143 -12.89 -36.04 8.57
N GLU A 144 -14.06 -35.81 9.17
CA GLU A 144 -14.69 -36.71 10.15
C GLU A 144 -14.75 -38.18 9.69
#